data_AF-A0A3B0W0Z7-F1
#
_entry.id   AF-A0A3B0W0Z7-F1
#
_cell.length_a   1.000
_cell.length_b   1.000
_cell.length_c   1.000
_cell.angle_alpha   90.00
_cell.angle_beta   90.00
_cell.angle_gamma   90.00
#
_symmetry.space_group_name_H-M   'P 1'
#
loop_
_entity.id
_entity.type
_entity.pdbx_description
1 polymer ?
#
loop_
_entity_poly.entity_id
_entity_poly.type
_entity_poly.pdbx_seq_one_letter_code
_entity_poly.pdbx_strand_id
1 'polypeptide(L)' 'MIVRQIVVGSMSVCCYVIGCPETKIGAVIDPGGSIDKIKAAVAAENLM' A
#
# COMPACT_ATOMS: atom_id res chain seq x y z
N MET A 1 7.76 8.06 -9.05
CA MET A 1 7.53 6.64 -8.68
C MET A 1 7.33 6.58 -7.18
N ILE A 2 6.20 6.03 -6.72
CA ILE A 2 5.87 5.88 -5.29
C ILE A 2 6.15 4.42 -4.91
N VAL A 3 6.90 4.21 -3.83
CA VAL A 3 7.12 2.89 -3.22
C VAL A 3 7.09 3.05 -1.72
N ARG A 4 6.10 2.45 -1.07
CA ARG A 4 5.91 2.51 0.38
C ARG A 4 5.74 1.12 0.95
N GLN A 5 6.63 0.75 1.87
CA GLN A 5 6.50 -0.47 2.65
C GLN A 5 5.71 -0.20 3.93
N ILE A 6 4.77 -1.07 4.25
CA ILE A 6 4.04 -1.12 5.50
C ILE A 6 4.04 -2.53 6.06
N VAL A 7 4.03 -2.66 7.39
CA VAL A 7 3.92 -3.95 8.06
C VAL A 7 2.45 -4.23 8.38
N VAL A 8 1.95 -5.39 7.95
CA VAL A 8 0.53 -5.78 8.08
C VAL A 8 0.38 -7.20 8.62
N GLY A 9 -0.82 -7.52 9.11
CA GLY A 9 -1.16 -8.85 9.63
C GLY A 9 -0.53 -9.17 10.99
N SER A 10 -0.91 -10.32 11.55
CA SER A 10 -0.38 -10.83 12.83
C SER A 10 1.03 -11.41 12.71
N MET A 11 1.43 -11.82 11.50
CA MET A 11 2.76 -12.36 11.20
C MET A 11 3.77 -11.27 10.82
N SER A 12 3.40 -9.98 10.93
CA SER A 12 4.28 -8.85 10.60
C SER A 12 4.89 -8.94 9.21
N VAL A 13 4.07 -9.22 8.20
CA VAL A 13 4.54 -9.35 6.81
C VAL A 13 4.67 -7.98 6.14
N CYS A 14 5.56 -7.91 5.15
CA CYS A 14 5.84 -6.67 4.42
C CYS A 14 4.88 -6.53 3.24
N CYS A 15 3.99 -5.54 3.32
CA CYS A 15 3.11 -5.14 2.23
C CYS A 15 3.69 -3.88 1.56
N TYR A 16 3.65 -3.84 0.23
CA TYR A 16 4.14 -2.69 -0.53
C TYR A 16 2.99 -2.01 -1.27
N VAL A 17 2.90 -0.70 -1.13
CA VAL A 17 2.05 0.16 -1.95
C VAL A 17 2.97 0.83 -2.97
N ILE A 18 2.72 0.55 -4.24
CA ILE A 18 3.43 1.18 -5.36
C ILE A 18 2.47 2.03 -6.17
N GLY A 19 2.97 3.06 -6.83
CA GLY A 19 2.13 3.87 -7.70
C GLY A 19 2.86 4.86 -8.58
N CYS A 20 2.16 5.32 -9.62
CA CYS A 20 2.61 6.39 -10.49
C CYS A 20 2.08 7.74 -9.97
N PRO A 21 2.95 8.73 -9.68
CA PRO A 21 2.51 10.02 -9.13
C PRO A 21 1.69 10.86 -10.12
N GLU A 22 1.80 10.59 -11.43
CA GLU A 22 1.10 11.32 -12.49
C GLU A 22 -0.30 10.77 -12.73
N THR A 23 -0.41 9.46 -12.98
CA THR A 23 -1.71 8.82 -13.27
C THR A 23 -2.48 8.43 -12.02
N LYS A 24 -1.83 8.44 -10.85
CA LYS A 24 -2.33 7.94 -9.56
C LYS A 24 -2.67 6.45 -9.55
N ILE A 25 -2.43 5.72 -10.63
CA ILE A 25 -2.64 4.28 -10.67
C ILE A 25 -1.64 3.62 -9.73
N GLY A 26 -2.16 2.87 -8.76
CA GLY A 26 -1.37 2.14 -7.78
C GLY A 26 -1.59 0.64 -7.84
N ALA A 27 -0.73 -0.10 -7.14
CA ALA A 27 -0.92 -1.51 -6.85
C ALA A 27 -0.45 -1.81 -5.43
N VAL A 28 -1.09 -2.80 -4.81
CA VAL A 28 -0.70 -3.35 -3.52
C VAL A 28 -0.08 -4.72 -3.76
N ILE A 29 1.12 -4.92 -3.24
CA ILE A 29 1.85 -6.18 -3.32
C ILE A 29 1.87 -6.82 -1.94
N ASP A 30 1.55 -8.10 -1.88
CA ASP A 30 1.48 -8.92 -0.66
C ASP A 30 0.54 -8.37 0.42
N PRO A 31 -0.79 -8.30 0.16
CA PRO A 31 -1.77 -7.82 1.14
C PRO A 31 -2.01 -8.87 2.24
N GLY A 32 -1.07 -9.02 3.17
CA GLY A 32 -1.08 -10.00 4.26
C GLY A 32 -2.05 -9.73 5.43
N GLY A 33 -3.14 -9.00 5.18
CA GLY A 33 -4.15 -8.65 6.19
C GLY A 33 -4.17 -7.16 6.58
N SER A 34 -4.99 -6.80 7.58
CA SER A 34 -5.16 -5.40 8.04
C SER A 34 -5.57 -4.43 6.92
N ILE A 35 -6.68 -4.75 6.23
CA ILE A 35 -7.20 -4.00 5.06
C ILE A 35 -7.29 -2.50 5.34
N ASP A 36 -7.71 -2.10 6.55
CA ASP A 36 -7.84 -0.68 6.91
C ASP A 36 -6.51 0.07 6.88
N LYS A 37 -5.41 -0.57 7.30
CA LYS A 37 -4.06 0.01 7.21
C LYS A 37 -3.60 0.14 5.76
N ILE A 38 -3.89 -0.87 4.93
CA ILE A 38 -3.56 -0.85 3.51
C ILE A 38 -4.31 0.30 2.82
N LYS A 39 -5.63 0.40 3.05
CA LYS A 39 -6.47 1.49 2.52
C LYS A 39 -5.98 2.87 2.98
N ALA A 40 -5.61 3.01 4.25
CA ALA A 40 -5.05 4.25 4.77
C ALA A 40 -3.72 4.62 4.07
N ALA A 41 -2.86 3.63 3.79
CA ALA A 41 -1.61 3.86 3.07
C ALA A 41 -1.84 4.27 1.60
N VAL A 42 -2.78 3.63 0.91
CA VAL A 42 -3.18 4.00 -0.47
C VAL A 42 -3.74 5.43 -0.51
N ALA A 43 -4.60 5.78 0.45
CA ALA A 43 -5.17 7.12 0.54
C ALA A 43 -4.13 8.19 0.89
N ALA A 44 -3.17 7.89 1.76
CA ALA A 44 -2.08 8.81 2.12
C ALA A 44 -1.20 9.19 0.93
N GLU A 45 -1.00 8.25 -0.01
CA GLU A 45 -0.25 8.48 -1.26
C GLU A 45 -1.13 9.04 -2.40
N ASN A 46 -2.42 9.26 -2.13
CA ASN A 46 -3.42 9.73 -3.09
C ASN A 46 -3.48 8.87 -4.37
N LEU A 47 -3.46 7.55 -4.19
CA LEU A 47 -3.51 6.55 -5.26
C LEU A 47 -4.94 6.03 -5.47
N MET A 48 -5.22 5.61 -6.71
CA MET A 48 -6.50 5.08 -7.18
C MET A 48 -6.42 3.57 -7.40
#